data_AF-A0A0C3E043-F1
#
_entry.id   AF-A0A0C3E043-F1
#
_cell.length_a   1.000
_cell.length_b   1.000
_cell.length_c   1.000
_cell.angle_alpha   90.00
_cell.angle_beta   90.00
_cell.angle_gamma   90.00
#
_symmetry.space_group_name_H-M   'P 1'
#
loop_
_entity.id
_entity.type
_entity.pdbx_description
1 polymer ?
#
loop_
_entity_poly.entity_id
_entity_poly.type
_entity_poly.pdbx_seq_one_letter_code
_entity_poly.pdbx_strand_id
1 'polypeptide(L)'
;QAANIAMDSYAAAKFFHFLIKTILRTLIGVETVQQHVKSHKGIFGCMSAFFGLVESQGRGSLHLHMLIWLKDAPPMDEIESLLKTEEFHQKVKDFIRANL
;
A
#
# COMPACT_ATOMS: atom_id res chain seq x y z
N GLN A 1 1.42 21.67 -8.06
CA GLN A 1 0.96 20.26 -8.13
C GLN A 1 -0.53 20.13 -8.48
N ALA A 2 -1.43 20.99 -8.02
CA ALA A 2 -2.88 20.89 -8.31
C ALA A 2 -3.29 21.10 -9.80
N ALA A 3 -2.54 21.88 -10.59
CA ALA A 3 -2.94 22.23 -11.95
C ALA A 3 -2.93 21.05 -12.94
N ASN A 4 -1.95 20.14 -12.85
CA ASN A 4 -1.82 19.03 -13.80
C ASN A 4 -2.87 17.93 -13.59
N ILE A 5 -3.30 17.70 -12.34
CA ILE A 5 -4.39 16.76 -12.01
C ILE A 5 -5.74 17.31 -12.51
N ALA A 6 -5.91 18.64 -12.48
CA ALA A 6 -7.15 19.30 -12.89
C ALA A 6 -7.36 19.34 -14.41
N MET A 7 -6.31 19.21 -15.23
CA MET A 7 -6.45 19.26 -16.70
C MET A 7 -6.89 17.93 -17.32
N ASP A 8 -6.62 16.79 -16.66
CA ASP A 8 -7.07 15.47 -17.11
C ASP A 8 -7.34 14.56 -15.90
N SER A 9 -8.57 14.62 -15.40
CA SER A 9 -9.03 13.82 -14.27
C SER A 9 -9.05 12.32 -14.58
N TYR A 10 -9.20 11.94 -15.84
CA TYR A 10 -9.15 10.54 -16.26
C TYR A 10 -7.73 9.99 -16.19
N ALA A 11 -6.75 10.71 -16.73
CA ALA A 11 -5.34 10.34 -16.61
C ALA A 11 -4.91 10.27 -15.14
N ALA A 12 -5.36 11.22 -14.30
CA ALA A 12 -5.10 11.19 -12.87
C ALA A 12 -5.69 9.94 -12.20
N ALA A 13 -6.95 9.58 -12.50
CA ALA A 13 -7.57 8.37 -11.96
C ALA A 13 -6.87 7.08 -12.41
N LYS A 14 -6.45 7.01 -13.68
CA LYS A 14 -5.69 5.87 -14.23
C LYS A 14 -4.32 5.74 -13.56
N PHE A 15 -3.61 6.85 -13.37
CA PHE A 15 -2.33 6.86 -12.67
C PHE A 15 -2.48 6.46 -11.20
N PHE A 16 -3.50 6.98 -10.51
CA PHE A 16 -3.85 6.59 -9.15
C PHE A 16 -4.08 5.07 -9.05
N HIS A 17 -4.91 4.51 -9.93
CA HIS A 17 -5.18 3.06 -9.97
C HIS A 17 -3.91 2.23 -10.22
N PHE A 18 -3.06 2.68 -11.14
CA PHE A 18 -1.76 2.05 -11.39
C PHE A 18 -0.86 2.08 -10.14
N LEU A 19 -0.78 3.23 -9.47
CA LEU A 19 0.03 3.41 -8.28
C LEU A 19 -0.45 2.50 -7.14
N ILE A 20 -1.76 2.45 -6.87
CA ILE A 20 -2.33 1.57 -5.84
C ILE A 20 -2.05 0.10 -6.14
N LYS A 21 -2.28 -0.35 -7.38
CA LYS A 21 -1.97 -1.73 -7.77
C LYS A 21 -0.49 -2.06 -7.61
N THR A 22 0.38 -1.11 -7.95
CA THR A 22 1.83 -1.27 -7.80
C THR A 22 2.20 -1.37 -6.32
N ILE A 23 1.72 -0.48 -5.46
CA ILE A 23 1.96 -0.52 -4.01
C ILE A 23 1.47 -1.84 -3.39
N LEU A 24 0.26 -2.26 -3.72
CA LEU A 24 -0.30 -3.52 -3.20
C LEU A 24 0.54 -4.71 -3.62
N ARG A 25 0.96 -4.76 -4.89
CA ARG A 25 1.79 -5.84 -5.41
C ARG A 25 3.20 -5.83 -4.85
N THR A 26 3.89 -4.70 -4.92
CA THR A 26 5.34 -4.63 -4.67
C THR A 26 5.66 -4.44 -3.19
N LEU A 27 4.94 -3.58 -2.47
CA LEU A 27 5.24 -3.29 -1.07
C LEU A 27 4.45 -4.21 -0.13
N ILE A 28 3.16 -4.37 -0.35
CA ILE A 28 2.30 -5.15 0.54
C ILE A 28 2.38 -6.66 0.23
N GLY A 29 2.63 -7.02 -1.03
CA GLY A 29 2.79 -8.40 -1.46
C GLY A 29 1.47 -9.10 -1.81
N VAL A 30 0.53 -8.38 -2.43
CA VAL A 30 -0.82 -8.88 -2.73
C VAL A 30 -1.14 -8.72 -4.20
N GLU A 31 -1.62 -9.79 -4.81
CA GLU A 31 -2.12 -9.81 -6.17
C GLU A 31 -3.52 -10.43 -6.24
N THR A 32 -4.41 -9.79 -6.98
CA THR A 32 -5.74 -10.33 -7.29
C THR A 32 -5.77 -10.81 -8.74
N VAL A 33 -5.93 -12.12 -8.94
CA VAL A 33 -6.02 -12.74 -10.27
C VAL A 33 -7.30 -13.53 -10.35
N GLN A 34 -8.22 -13.13 -11.25
CA GLN A 34 -9.45 -13.87 -11.54
C GLN A 34 -10.23 -14.30 -10.27
N GLN A 35 -10.43 -13.36 -9.33
CA GLN A 35 -11.12 -13.58 -8.04
C GLN A 35 -10.32 -14.37 -6.98
N HIS A 36 -9.10 -14.83 -7.29
CA HIS A 36 -8.19 -15.38 -6.29
C HIS A 36 -7.24 -14.30 -5.77
N VAL A 37 -7.13 -14.19 -4.45
CA VAL A 37 -6.14 -13.37 -3.77
C VAL A 37 -4.90 -14.23 -3.53
N LYS A 38 -3.76 -13.81 -4.07
CA LYS A 38 -2.44 -14.35 -3.74
C LYS A 38 -1.74 -13.36 -2.82
N SER A 39 -1.18 -13.88 -1.74
CA SER A 39 -0.40 -13.13 -0.76
C SER A 39 0.99 -13.73 -0.68
N HIS A 40 2.01 -12.88 -0.71
CA HIS A 40 3.40 -13.23 -0.43
C HIS A 40 3.97 -12.27 0.61
N LYS A 41 5.20 -12.53 1.04
CA LYS A 41 5.86 -11.67 2.03
C LYS A 41 6.14 -10.31 1.41
N GLY A 42 5.46 -9.28 1.91
CA GLY A 42 5.76 -7.88 1.65
C GLY A 42 6.63 -7.27 2.74
N ILE A 43 6.74 -5.95 2.73
CA ILE A 43 7.59 -5.18 3.64
C ILE A 43 7.17 -5.34 5.12
N PHE A 44 5.86 -5.43 5.35
CA PHE A 44 5.27 -5.64 6.68
C PHE A 44 5.11 -7.11 7.06
N GLY A 45 5.43 -8.05 6.17
CA GLY A 45 5.23 -9.49 6.38
C GLY A 45 4.19 -10.09 5.44
N CYS A 46 3.61 -11.24 5.82
CA CYS A 46 2.56 -11.89 5.04
C CYS A 46 1.19 -11.36 5.47
N MET A 47 0.35 -10.97 4.51
CA MET A 47 -1.01 -10.53 4.78
C MET A 47 -1.98 -11.72 4.86
N SER A 48 -2.91 -11.69 5.81
CA SER A 48 -4.03 -12.64 5.93
C SER A 48 -5.31 -12.13 5.26
N ALA A 49 -5.58 -10.83 5.33
CA ALA A 49 -6.73 -10.19 4.70
C ALA A 49 -6.50 -8.70 4.46
N PHE A 50 -7.29 -8.09 3.58
CA PHE A 50 -7.35 -6.64 3.40
C PHE A 50 -8.76 -6.20 3.01
N PHE A 51 -9.07 -4.95 3.30
CA PHE A 51 -10.28 -4.26 2.87
C PHE A 51 -9.89 -2.85 2.46
N GLY A 52 -10.49 -2.32 1.38
CA GLY A 52 -10.15 -0.99 0.91
C GLY A 52 -11.29 -0.30 0.17
N LEU A 53 -11.36 1.02 0.32
CA LEU A 53 -12.33 1.89 -0.35
C LEU A 53 -11.59 3.08 -0.97
N VAL A 54 -11.88 3.34 -2.24
CA VAL A 54 -11.45 4.56 -2.92
C VAL A 54 -12.55 5.61 -2.79
N GLU A 55 -12.18 6.78 -2.31
CA GLU A 55 -13.09 7.89 -2.08
C GLU A 55 -12.57 9.15 -2.78
N SER A 56 -13.48 10.06 -3.12
CA SER A 56 -13.11 11.39 -3.60
C SER A 56 -12.93 12.35 -2.42
N GLN A 57 -11.77 12.97 -2.31
CA GLN A 57 -11.51 14.10 -1.40
C GLN A 57 -11.52 15.42 -2.17
N GLY A 58 -11.57 16.52 -1.40
CA GLY A 58 -11.75 17.90 -1.87
C GLY A 58 -11.14 18.21 -3.24
N ARG A 59 -11.92 18.88 -4.08
CA ARG A 59 -11.62 19.18 -5.51
C ARG A 59 -11.49 17.95 -6.43
N GLY A 60 -11.95 16.77 -6.00
CA GLY A 60 -12.11 15.59 -6.86
C GLY A 60 -10.89 14.69 -6.97
N SER A 61 -9.88 14.85 -6.10
CA SER A 61 -8.77 13.91 -6.01
C SER A 61 -9.21 12.59 -5.36
N LEU A 62 -8.65 11.47 -5.82
CA LEU A 62 -8.92 10.16 -5.23
C LEU A 62 -7.96 9.89 -4.06
N HIS A 63 -8.48 9.33 -2.98
CA HIS A 63 -7.68 8.75 -1.90
C HIS A 63 -8.18 7.34 -1.57
N LEU A 64 -7.32 6.53 -0.94
CA LEU A 64 -7.60 5.15 -0.60
C LEU A 64 -7.53 4.97 0.92
N HIS A 65 -8.64 4.54 1.52
CA HIS A 65 -8.65 4.00 2.87
C HIS A 65 -8.49 2.48 2.80
N MET A 66 -7.53 1.92 3.54
CA MET A 66 -7.33 0.48 3.62
C MET A 66 -7.14 0.01 5.05
N LEU A 67 -7.67 -1.19 5.31
CA LEU A 67 -7.35 -2.02 6.46
C LEU A 67 -6.60 -3.24 5.96
N ILE A 68 -5.48 -3.56 6.61
CA ILE A 68 -4.62 -4.70 6.27
C ILE A 68 -4.44 -5.50 7.54
N TRP A 69 -4.72 -6.80 7.46
CA TRP A 69 -4.44 -7.75 8.53
C TRP A 69 -3.17 -8.53 8.19
N LEU A 70 -2.18 -8.41 9.06
CA LEU A 70 -0.93 -9.13 8.94
C LEU A 70 -1.03 -10.45 9.72
N LYS A 71 -0.43 -11.51 9.17
CA LYS A 71 -0.26 -12.76 9.89
C LYS A 71 0.77 -12.55 11.00
N ASP A 72 0.48 -13.04 12.20
CA ASP A 72 1.37 -12.98 13.36
C ASP A 72 1.78 -11.54 13.74
N ALA A 73 0.85 -10.59 13.56
CA ALA A 73 1.08 -9.18 13.89
C ALA A 73 1.20 -8.97 15.41
N PRO A 74 2.18 -8.19 15.89
CA PRO A 74 2.25 -7.82 17.29
C PRO A 74 1.10 -6.85 17.67
N PRO A 75 0.85 -6.63 18.97
CA PRO A 75 -0.07 -5.61 19.47
C PRO A 75 0.23 -4.21 18.91
N MET A 76 -0.80 -3.35 18.82
CA MET A 76 -0.70 -2.04 18.16
C MET A 76 0.34 -1.10 18.78
N ASP A 77 0.48 -1.11 20.10
CA ASP A 77 1.47 -0.34 20.85
C ASP A 77 2.90 -0.81 20.54
N GLU A 78 3.09 -2.12 20.40
CA GLU A 78 4.36 -2.70 19.97
C GLU A 78 4.66 -2.35 18.50
N ILE A 79 3.67 -2.42 17.60
CA ILE A 79 3.84 -1.96 16.21
C ILE A 79 4.32 -0.52 16.16
N GLU A 80 3.71 0.39 16.93
CA GLU A 80 4.10 1.80 16.93
C GLU A 80 5.56 1.99 17.37
N SER A 81 6.01 1.20 18.33
CA SER A 81 7.40 1.20 18.80
C SER A 81 8.35 0.63 17.74
N LEU A 82 8.01 -0.53 17.15
CA LEU A 82 8.79 -1.21 16.11
C LEU A 82 8.95 -0.36 14.85
N LEU A 83 7.93 0.41 14.46
CA LEU A 83 8.01 1.31 13.30
C LEU A 83 9.07 2.41 13.47
N LYS A 84 9.48 2.72 14.70
CA LYS A 84 10.48 3.75 15.02
C LYS A 84 11.89 3.17 15.16
N THR A 85 12.05 1.85 15.11
CA THR A 85 13.36 1.22 15.32
C THR A 85 14.21 1.24 14.06
N GLU A 86 15.52 1.32 14.25
CA GLU A 86 16.45 1.37 13.11
C GLU A 86 16.53 0.02 12.39
N GLU A 87 16.25 -1.09 13.09
CA GLU A 87 16.11 -2.41 12.48
C GLU A 87 14.97 -2.44 11.46
N PHE A 88 13.82 -1.85 11.80
CA PHE A 88 12.70 -1.76 10.87
C PHE A 88 13.03 -0.85 9.69
N HIS A 89 13.62 0.32 9.95
CA HIS A 89 14.07 1.22 8.87
C HIS A 89 15.06 0.54 7.92
N GLN A 90 16.00 -0.23 8.47
CA GLN A 90 16.98 -0.96 7.68
C GLN A 90 16.32 -2.06 6.85
N LYS A 91 15.38 -2.81 7.44
CA LYS A 91 14.56 -3.79 6.71
C LYS A 91 13.81 -3.15 5.53
N VAL A 92 13.24 -1.96 5.72
CA VAL A 92 12.58 -1.20 4.64
C VAL A 92 13.57 -0.82 3.54
N LYS A 93 14.74 -0.27 3.90
CA LYS A 93 15.81 0.09 2.95
C LYS A 93 16.27 -1.12 2.14
N ASP A 94 16.48 -2.25 2.79
CA ASP A 94 16.95 -3.48 2.12
C ASP A 94 15.87 -4.09 1.23
N PHE A 95 14.61 -4.04 1.65
CA PHE A 95 13.48 -4.43 0.80
C PHE A 95 13.42 -3.58 -0.47
N ILE A 96 13.53 -2.26 -0.35
CA ILE A 96 13.53 -1.35 -1.50
C ILE A 96 14.71 -1.65 -2.43
N ARG A 97 15.93 -1.80 -1.90
CA ARG A 97 17.13 -2.12 -2.69
C ARG A 97 17.03 -3.45 -3.44
N ALA A 98 16.35 -4.44 -2.88
CA ALA A 98 16.20 -5.75 -3.51
C ALA A 98 15.14 -5.78 -4.63
N ASN A 99 14.31 -4.75 -4.74
CA ASN A 99 13.15 -4.71 -5.65
C ASN A 99 13.13 -3.47 -6.59
N LEU A 100 14.20 -2.66 -6.58
CA LEU A 100 14.49 -1.59 -7.55
C LEU A 100 15.69 -1.99 -8.41
#